data_AF-A9NLU6-F1
#
_entry.id   AF-A9NLU6-F1
#
_cell.length_a   1.000
_cell.length_b   1.000
_cell.length_c   1.000
_cell.angle_alpha   90.00
_cell.angle_beta   90.00
_cell.angle_gamma   90.00
#
_symmetry.space_group_name_H-M   'P 1'
#
loop_
_entity.id
_entity.type
_entity.pdbx_description
1 polymer ?
#
loop_
_entity_poly.entity_id
_entity_poly.type
_entity_poly.pdbx_seq_one_letter_code
_entity_poly.pdbx_strand_id
1 'polypeptide(L)'
;MGSSSSDKSVMALVLVLLLVGVSVNAQNCGCASGVCCSQYGYCGTTSAYCGKGCKSGPCYSSGGGSPSAGGGSVGGIISQSFFNGLAGGAGSSCEGKGFYTYNAFIAAANAFSGFGTTGSNDVKKRELAAFFANVMHETGGIYSALSSWLPNI
;
A
#
# COMPACT_ATOMS: atom_id res chain seq x y z
N MET A 1 14.75 -34.71 49.67
CA MET A 1 14.06 -33.77 48.76
C MET A 1 14.25 -32.36 49.30
N GLY A 2 15.41 -31.75 49.03
CA GLY A 2 15.73 -30.40 49.50
C GLY A 2 15.33 -29.38 48.44
N SER A 3 14.18 -28.73 48.59
CA SER A 3 13.79 -27.62 47.72
C SER A 3 14.63 -26.39 48.07
N SER A 4 15.60 -26.07 47.23
CA SER A 4 16.50 -24.92 47.43
C SER A 4 15.70 -23.61 47.42
N SER A 5 15.95 -22.77 48.42
CA SER A 5 15.27 -21.48 48.60
C SER A 5 15.55 -20.49 47.45
N SER A 6 16.66 -20.70 46.72
CA SER A 6 17.05 -19.94 45.52
C SER A 6 16.05 -20.09 44.37
N ASP A 7 15.45 -21.27 44.21
CA ASP A 7 14.57 -21.58 43.07
C ASP A 7 13.23 -20.85 43.19
N LYS A 8 12.77 -20.62 44.43
CA LYS A 8 11.52 -19.93 44.73
C LYS A 8 11.62 -18.43 44.41
N SER A 9 12.77 -17.82 44.72
CA SER A 9 13.03 -16.41 44.38
C SER A 9 13.22 -16.19 42.89
N VAL A 10 13.88 -17.12 42.18
CA VAL A 10 14.02 -17.04 40.72
C VAL A 10 12.66 -17.17 40.03
N MET A 11 11.83 -18.10 40.46
CA MET A 11 10.47 -18.26 39.93
C MET A 11 9.57 -17.06 40.23
N ALA A 12 9.68 -16.48 41.43
CA ALA A 12 8.95 -15.25 41.78
C ALA A 12 9.36 -14.07 40.89
N LEU A 13 10.64 -13.94 40.56
CA LEU A 13 11.16 -12.86 39.70
C LEU A 13 10.71 -13.01 38.25
N VAL A 14 10.68 -14.26 37.73
CA VAL A 14 10.13 -14.57 36.39
C VAL A 14 8.62 -14.33 36.33
N LEU A 15 7.87 -14.68 37.38
CA LEU A 15 6.43 -14.40 37.48
C LEU A 15 6.13 -12.90 37.55
N VAL A 16 6.94 -12.13 38.28
CA VAL A 16 6.79 -10.65 38.34
C VAL A 16 7.09 -10.01 36.98
N LEU A 17 8.07 -10.53 36.22
CA LEU A 17 8.37 -10.09 34.85
C LEU A 17 7.26 -10.42 33.84
N LEU A 18 6.53 -11.51 34.04
CA LEU A 18 5.36 -11.87 33.22
C LEU A 18 4.11 -11.04 33.55
N LEU A 19 3.99 -10.57 34.80
CA LEU A 19 2.86 -9.74 35.26
C LEU A 19 3.02 -8.27 34.91
N VAL A 20 4.24 -7.77 34.70
CA VAL A 20 4.47 -6.49 33.98
C VAL A 20 4.26 -6.72 32.50
N GLY A 21 3.02 -6.98 32.11
CA GLY A 21 2.61 -7.13 30.71
C GLY A 21 3.14 -5.94 29.93
N VAL A 22 4.16 -6.17 29.10
CA VAL A 22 4.62 -5.19 28.14
C VAL A 22 3.44 -4.97 27.22
N SER A 23 2.73 -3.86 27.42
CA SER A 23 1.63 -3.47 26.55
C SER A 23 2.27 -3.15 25.21
N VAL A 24 2.36 -4.16 24.34
CA VAL A 24 2.59 -3.93 22.92
C VAL A 24 1.29 -3.31 22.42
N ASN A 25 1.15 -2.00 22.60
CA ASN A 25 0.18 -1.25 21.84
C ASN A 25 0.55 -1.50 20.39
N ALA A 26 -0.14 -2.39 19.70
CA ALA A 26 -0.14 -2.38 18.25
C ALA A 26 -0.88 -1.09 17.90
N GLN A 27 -0.17 0.04 17.80
CA GLN A 27 -0.81 1.32 17.56
C GLN A 27 -1.49 1.24 16.20
N ASN A 28 -2.82 1.16 16.24
CA ASN A 28 -3.69 1.18 15.09
C ASN A 28 -3.35 2.45 14.28
N CYS A 29 -3.04 2.31 12.99
CA CYS A 29 -2.58 3.40 12.13
C CYS A 29 -3.70 4.45 11.88
N GLY A 30 -3.99 5.28 12.88
CA GLY A 30 -4.96 6.39 12.84
C GLY A 30 -4.30 7.72 12.49
N CYS A 31 -3.40 7.72 11.51
CA CYS A 31 -2.65 8.91 11.13
C CYS A 31 -3.50 9.90 10.31
N ALA A 32 -3.20 11.19 10.42
CA ALA A 32 -3.82 12.23 9.59
C ALA A 32 -3.58 11.98 8.09
N SER A 33 -4.44 12.55 7.23
CA SER A 33 -4.28 12.41 5.78
C SER A 33 -2.94 12.98 5.31
N GLY A 34 -2.21 12.21 4.49
CA GLY A 34 -0.93 12.63 3.92
C GLY A 34 0.30 12.34 4.78
N VAL A 35 0.17 11.67 5.93
CA VAL A 35 1.31 11.19 6.74
C VAL A 35 1.43 9.67 6.73
N CYS A 36 2.66 9.15 6.79
CA CYS A 36 2.93 7.71 6.75
C CYS A 36 2.85 7.07 8.12
N CYS A 37 2.31 5.86 8.20
CA CYS A 37 2.37 5.00 9.36
C CYS A 37 3.57 4.06 9.22
N SER A 38 4.55 4.16 10.11
CA SER A 38 5.72 3.28 10.13
C SER A 38 5.35 1.83 10.45
N GLN A 39 6.30 0.91 10.25
CA GLN A 39 6.13 -0.49 10.66
C GLN A 39 5.83 -0.66 12.16
N TYR A 40 6.24 0.32 12.96
CA TYR A 40 6.06 0.36 14.39
C TYR A 40 4.79 1.13 14.82
N GLY A 41 3.92 1.53 13.89
CA GLY A 41 2.64 2.17 14.22
C GLY A 41 2.73 3.68 14.52
N TYR A 42 3.83 4.34 14.14
CA TYR A 42 4.01 5.78 14.36
C TYR A 42 3.77 6.59 13.09
N CYS A 43 3.21 7.78 13.24
CA CYS A 43 2.91 8.67 12.13
C CYS A 43 4.07 9.65 11.84
N GLY A 44 4.43 9.83 10.58
CA GLY A 44 5.43 10.82 10.17
C GLY A 44 5.62 10.89 8.65
N THR A 45 6.41 11.84 8.20
CA THR A 45 6.65 12.10 6.76
C THR A 45 8.07 11.83 6.33
N THR A 46 8.95 11.36 7.21
CA THR A 46 10.35 11.08 6.86
C THR A 46 10.55 9.62 6.45
N SER A 47 11.73 9.30 5.90
CA SER A 47 12.09 7.95 5.47
C SER A 47 11.94 6.89 6.57
N ALA A 48 12.09 7.25 7.84
CA ALA A 48 11.87 6.32 8.95
C ALA A 48 10.40 5.86 9.09
N TYR A 49 9.45 6.67 8.61
CA TYR A 49 8.02 6.40 8.69
C TYR A 49 7.45 5.91 7.37
N CYS A 50 7.88 6.55 6.30
CA CYS A 50 7.43 6.25 4.94
C CYS A 50 8.26 5.15 4.28
N GLY A 51 9.43 4.79 4.80
CA GLY A 51 10.31 3.79 4.19
C GLY A 51 9.87 2.35 4.45
N LYS A 52 10.87 1.47 4.62
CA LYS A 52 10.65 0.02 4.73
C LYS A 52 9.66 -0.33 5.86
N GLY A 53 8.65 -1.12 5.52
CA GLY A 53 7.62 -1.60 6.44
C GLY A 53 6.53 -0.58 6.77
N CYS A 54 6.49 0.56 6.08
CA CYS A 54 5.37 1.50 6.18
C CYS A 54 4.02 0.78 5.93
N LYS A 55 3.10 0.96 6.88
CA LYS A 55 1.79 0.26 6.98
C LYS A 55 0.66 1.01 6.30
N SER A 56 0.73 2.34 6.20
CA SER A 56 -0.32 3.21 5.63
C SER A 56 0.24 4.59 5.28
N GLY A 57 -0.45 5.36 4.43
CA GLY A 57 -0.02 6.69 3.98
C GLY A 57 0.93 6.68 2.76
N PRO A 58 1.57 7.81 2.42
CA PRO A 58 2.41 7.95 1.23
C PRO A 58 3.79 7.29 1.38
N CYS A 59 3.80 5.96 1.59
CA CYS A 59 5.01 5.18 1.78
C CYS A 59 5.97 5.32 0.58
N TYR A 60 7.23 5.63 0.87
CA TYR A 60 8.35 5.61 -0.06
C TYR A 60 8.66 4.15 -0.39
N SER A 61 8.02 3.63 -1.42
CA SER A 61 8.43 2.37 -2.04
C SER A 61 9.85 2.53 -2.57
N SER A 62 10.85 2.13 -1.79
CA SER A 62 12.21 1.89 -2.26
C SER A 62 12.56 0.41 -2.10
N GLY A 63 12.32 -0.34 -3.18
CA GLY A 63 13.19 -1.43 -3.63
C GLY A 63 12.93 -2.82 -3.03
N GLY A 64 12.44 -3.73 -3.87
CA GLY A 64 12.73 -5.16 -3.75
C GLY A 64 11.81 -5.97 -2.84
N GLY A 65 10.57 -6.16 -3.27
CA GLY A 65 9.67 -7.15 -2.70
C GLY A 65 8.53 -7.43 -3.67
N SER A 66 8.53 -8.63 -4.24
CA SER A 66 7.40 -9.28 -4.91
C SER A 66 6.05 -8.95 -4.23
N PRO A 67 4.91 -8.97 -4.97
CA PRO A 67 3.65 -8.36 -4.54
C PRO A 67 3.17 -8.99 -3.24
N SER A 68 3.47 -8.34 -2.11
CA SER A 68 2.96 -8.77 -0.82
C SER A 68 1.52 -8.34 -0.74
N ALA A 69 0.65 -9.25 -1.16
CA ALA A 69 -0.69 -9.50 -0.66
C ALA A 69 -1.34 -8.32 0.09
N GLY A 70 -1.59 -7.24 -0.65
CA GLY A 70 -2.38 -6.10 -0.24
C GLY A 70 -3.34 -5.70 -1.35
N GLY A 71 -3.85 -6.67 -2.11
CA GLY A 71 -4.78 -6.47 -3.24
C GLY A 71 -6.19 -6.08 -2.80
N GLY A 72 -6.32 -5.28 -1.74
CA GLY A 72 -7.60 -4.82 -1.21
C GLY A 72 -8.08 -3.50 -1.84
N SER A 73 -7.17 -2.66 -2.32
CA SER A 73 -7.49 -1.32 -2.84
C SER A 73 -6.85 -1.06 -4.20
N VAL A 74 -7.50 -0.21 -5.00
CA VAL A 74 -7.05 0.15 -6.36
C VAL A 74 -5.61 0.69 -6.38
N GLY A 75 -5.22 1.52 -5.40
CA GLY A 75 -3.86 2.06 -5.29
C GLY A 75 -2.79 1.03 -4.91
N GLY A 76 -3.18 -0.12 -4.37
CA GLY A 76 -2.27 -1.26 -4.15
C GLY A 76 -1.97 -2.04 -5.43
N ILE A 77 -2.81 -1.92 -6.45
CA ILE A 77 -2.66 -2.59 -7.76
C ILE A 77 -2.07 -1.63 -8.79
N ILE A 78 -2.55 -0.38 -8.80
CA ILE A 78 -2.12 0.70 -9.69
C ILE A 78 -1.30 1.67 -8.87
N SER A 79 0.02 1.54 -8.94
CA SER A 79 0.90 2.50 -8.28
C SER A 79 0.89 3.85 -8.99
N GLN A 80 1.24 4.90 -8.27
CA GLN A 80 1.40 6.24 -8.85
C GLN A 80 2.42 6.28 -9.99
N SER A 81 3.52 5.52 -9.88
CA SER A 81 4.52 5.43 -10.94
C SER A 81 3.98 4.76 -12.20
N PHE A 82 3.17 3.71 -12.05
CA PHE A 82 2.53 3.04 -13.17
C PHE A 82 1.49 3.95 -13.84
N PHE A 83 0.65 4.61 -13.04
CA PHE A 83 -0.31 5.61 -13.55
C PHE A 83 0.40 6.75 -14.29
N ASN A 84 1.49 7.28 -13.76
CA ASN A 84 2.25 8.34 -14.42
C ASN A 84 2.90 7.85 -15.72
N GLY A 85 3.27 6.58 -15.82
CA GLY A 85 3.69 5.96 -17.07
C GLY A 85 2.56 5.91 -18.11
N LEU A 86 1.33 5.57 -17.68
CA LEU A 86 0.12 5.56 -18.51
C LEU A 86 -0.36 6.97 -18.91
N ALA A 87 -0.18 7.98 -18.06
CA ALA A 87 -0.58 9.35 -18.37
C ALA A 87 0.52 10.13 -19.13
N GLY A 88 1.78 9.73 -18.96
CA GLY A 88 2.95 10.47 -19.43
C GLY A 88 3.23 10.36 -20.93
N GLY A 89 2.69 9.34 -21.62
CA GLY A 89 2.83 9.21 -23.07
C GLY A 89 1.87 10.07 -23.89
N ALA A 90 1.03 10.90 -23.23
CA ALA A 90 0.38 12.01 -23.92
C ALA A 90 1.44 13.03 -24.39
N GLY A 91 1.40 13.36 -25.68
CA GLY A 91 2.27 14.37 -26.29
C GLY A 91 2.20 15.72 -25.57
N SER A 92 3.28 16.51 -25.59
CA SER A 92 3.32 17.82 -24.92
C SER A 92 2.24 18.80 -25.37
N SER A 93 1.73 18.66 -26.60
CA SER A 93 0.64 19.46 -27.16
C SER A 93 -0.76 18.89 -26.89
N CYS A 94 -0.87 17.77 -26.17
CA CYS A 94 -2.17 17.19 -25.82
C CYS A 94 -2.85 18.04 -24.75
N GLU A 95 -4.07 18.50 -25.02
CA GLU A 95 -4.89 19.30 -24.10
C GLU A 95 -5.21 18.53 -22.80
N GLY A 96 -5.25 17.20 -22.87
CA GLY A 96 -5.42 16.31 -21.72
C GLY A 96 -4.16 16.12 -20.87
N LYS A 97 -3.01 16.71 -21.23
CA LYS A 97 -1.76 16.55 -20.48
C LYS A 97 -1.84 17.26 -19.13
N GLY A 98 -1.67 16.49 -18.06
CA GLY A 98 -1.80 16.98 -16.69
C GLY A 98 -3.24 17.05 -16.16
N PHE A 99 -4.25 16.80 -17.02
CA PHE A 99 -5.64 16.69 -16.60
C PHE A 99 -5.90 15.39 -15.82
N TYR A 100 -5.38 14.27 -16.31
CA TYR A 100 -5.46 12.98 -15.63
C TYR A 100 -4.37 12.88 -14.55
N THR A 101 -4.77 12.94 -13.28
CA THR A 101 -3.85 12.84 -12.13
C THR A 101 -4.14 11.60 -11.29
N TYR A 102 -3.10 11.03 -10.69
CA TYR A 102 -3.23 9.82 -9.85
C TYR A 102 -4.17 10.04 -8.67
N ASN A 103 -4.11 11.20 -8.01
CA ASN A 103 -4.97 11.52 -6.89
C ASN A 103 -6.45 11.61 -7.31
N ALA A 104 -6.74 12.20 -8.47
CA ALA A 104 -8.10 12.24 -9.01
C ALA A 104 -8.61 10.83 -9.36
N PHE A 105 -7.75 9.99 -9.94
CA PHE A 105 -8.07 8.59 -10.21
C PHE A 105 -8.41 7.80 -8.93
N ILE A 106 -7.58 7.90 -7.89
CA ILE A 106 -7.83 7.19 -6.63
C ILE A 106 -9.08 7.72 -5.92
N ALA A 107 -9.29 9.04 -5.91
CA ALA A 107 -10.50 9.63 -5.36
C ALA A 107 -11.76 9.12 -6.08
N ALA A 108 -11.75 9.09 -7.41
CA ALA A 108 -12.84 8.55 -8.21
C ALA A 108 -13.04 7.05 -7.97
N ALA A 109 -11.98 6.26 -7.99
CA ALA A 109 -12.02 4.81 -7.75
C ALA A 109 -12.65 4.47 -6.40
N ASN A 110 -12.31 5.22 -5.35
CA ASN A 110 -12.86 5.02 -4.00
C ASN A 110 -14.34 5.42 -3.86
N ALA A 111 -14.87 6.22 -4.79
CA ALA A 111 -16.29 6.60 -4.80
C ALA A 111 -17.19 5.47 -5.35
N PHE A 112 -16.63 4.50 -6.09
CA PHE A 112 -17.35 3.38 -6.68
C PHE A 112 -17.01 2.08 -5.95
N SER A 113 -17.85 1.69 -4.98
CA SER A 113 -17.68 0.43 -4.27
C SER A 113 -17.65 -0.75 -5.24
N GLY A 114 -16.61 -1.58 -5.14
CA GLY A 114 -16.44 -2.77 -5.98
C GLY A 114 -15.51 -2.57 -7.17
N PHE A 115 -15.26 -1.33 -7.61
CA PHE A 115 -14.34 -1.04 -8.70
C PHE A 115 -12.91 -1.41 -8.31
N GLY A 116 -12.29 -2.33 -9.06
CA GLY A 116 -10.91 -2.80 -8.84
C GLY A 116 -10.65 -3.41 -7.46
N THR A 117 -11.72 -3.79 -6.73
CA THR A 117 -11.66 -4.30 -5.36
C THR A 117 -12.40 -5.62 -5.17
N THR A 118 -13.14 -6.07 -6.19
CA THR A 118 -13.95 -7.29 -6.17
C THR A 118 -13.22 -8.50 -6.75
N GLY A 119 -13.42 -9.67 -6.16
CA GLY A 119 -12.86 -10.93 -6.66
C GLY A 119 -11.39 -11.19 -6.28
N SER A 120 -10.74 -12.11 -6.98
CA SER A 120 -9.32 -12.41 -6.77
C SER A 120 -8.41 -11.28 -7.26
N ASN A 121 -7.13 -11.30 -6.88
CA ASN A 121 -6.17 -10.30 -7.34
C ASN A 121 -6.09 -10.24 -8.87
N ASP A 122 -6.20 -11.38 -9.55
CA ASP A 122 -6.16 -11.44 -11.02
C ASP A 122 -7.43 -10.87 -11.66
N VAL A 123 -8.59 -11.03 -11.02
CA VAL A 123 -9.83 -10.37 -11.46
C VAL A 123 -9.73 -8.86 -11.33
N LYS A 124 -9.21 -8.36 -10.20
CA LYS A 124 -9.02 -6.92 -9.97
C LYS A 124 -8.04 -6.32 -10.96
N LYS A 125 -6.92 -7.00 -11.22
CA LYS A 125 -5.97 -6.61 -12.25
C LYS A 125 -6.67 -6.55 -13.62
N ARG A 126 -7.39 -7.59 -14.01
CA ARG A 126 -8.08 -7.65 -15.29
C ARG A 126 -9.12 -6.53 -15.46
N GLU A 127 -9.87 -6.23 -14.41
CA GLU A 127 -10.84 -5.12 -14.39
C GLU A 127 -10.15 -3.78 -14.63
N LEU A 128 -9.08 -3.50 -13.89
CA LEU A 128 -8.31 -2.26 -14.03
C LEU A 128 -7.62 -2.17 -15.40
N ALA A 129 -7.14 -3.29 -15.95
CA ALA A 129 -6.64 -3.39 -17.32
C ALA A 129 -7.70 -2.92 -18.32
N ALA A 130 -8.90 -3.51 -18.22
CA ALA A 130 -10.00 -3.25 -19.14
C ALA A 130 -10.44 -1.79 -19.06
N PHE A 131 -10.50 -1.22 -17.86
CA PHE A 131 -10.79 0.20 -17.66
C PHE A 131 -9.78 1.10 -18.37
N PHE A 132 -8.48 0.94 -18.10
CA PHE A 132 -7.45 1.77 -18.70
C PHE A 132 -7.34 1.56 -20.22
N ALA A 133 -7.58 0.34 -20.72
CA ALA A 133 -7.61 0.07 -22.15
C ALA A 133 -8.71 0.87 -22.87
N ASN A 134 -9.92 0.87 -22.33
CA ASN A 134 -11.03 1.65 -22.88
C ASN A 134 -10.76 3.16 -22.78
N VAL A 135 -10.34 3.65 -21.61
CA VAL A 135 -10.02 5.09 -21.44
C VAL A 135 -9.00 5.55 -22.46
N MET A 136 -7.91 4.82 -22.63
CA MET A 136 -6.85 5.21 -23.57
C MET A 136 -7.26 5.10 -25.04
N HIS A 137 -8.17 4.18 -25.38
CA HIS A 137 -8.73 4.09 -26.72
C HIS A 137 -9.56 5.34 -27.05
N GLU A 138 -10.43 5.75 -26.13
CA GLU A 138 -11.32 6.90 -26.30
C GLU A 138 -10.57 8.24 -26.23
N THR A 139 -9.49 8.34 -25.45
CA THR A 139 -8.76 9.60 -25.23
C THR A 139 -7.49 9.77 -26.06
N GLY A 140 -7.19 8.83 -26.98
CA GLY A 140 -6.14 9.03 -28.00
C GLY A 140 -4.68 8.81 -27.57
N GLY A 141 -4.39 7.95 -26.59
CA GLY A 141 -3.01 7.52 -26.27
C GLY A 141 -2.95 6.81 -24.91
N ILE A 142 -2.23 5.71 -24.68
CA ILE A 142 -0.94 5.23 -25.20
C ILE A 142 -0.84 3.70 -24.97
N TYR A 143 -0.53 2.92 -26.00
CA TYR A 143 -0.54 1.44 -25.94
C TYR A 143 0.67 0.81 -25.22
N SER A 144 1.76 1.55 -25.06
CA SER A 144 3.07 1.03 -24.61
C SER A 144 3.13 0.68 -23.12
N ALA A 145 2.37 1.38 -22.28
CA ALA A 145 2.35 1.13 -20.83
C ALA A 145 1.44 -0.06 -20.46
N LEU A 146 0.35 -0.29 -21.21
CA LEU A 146 -0.49 -1.49 -21.04
C LEU A 146 0.24 -2.77 -21.46
N SER A 147 0.92 -2.77 -22.61
CA SER A 147 1.64 -3.95 -23.10
C SER A 147 2.76 -4.42 -22.16
N SER A 148 3.32 -3.51 -21.36
CA SER A 148 4.32 -3.83 -20.34
C SER A 148 3.73 -4.50 -19.09
N TRP A 149 2.42 -4.37 -18.87
CA TRP A 149 1.71 -4.86 -17.68
C TRP A 149 0.85 -6.10 -17.94
N LEU A 150 0.25 -6.22 -19.14
CA LEU A 150 -0.48 -7.42 -19.57
C LEU A 150 0.28 -8.76 -19.44
N PRO A 151 1.60 -8.87 -19.66
CA PRO A 151 2.30 -10.15 -19.51
C PRO A 151 2.48 -10.62 -18.05
N ASN A 152 2.02 -9.86 -17.05
CA ASN A 152 2.08 -10.21 -15.62
C ASN A 152 0.67 -10.43 -15.00
N ILE A 153 -0.35 -10.65 -15.86
CA ILE A 153 -1.66 -11.24 -15.53
C ILE A 153 -1.62 -12.73 -15.86
#